data_AF-A0AAE9JTJ3-F1
#
_entry.id   AF-A0AAE9JTJ3-F1
#
_cell.length_a   1.000
_cell.length_b   1.000
_cell.length_c   1.000
_cell.angle_alpha   90.00
_cell.angle_beta   90.00
_cell.angle_gamma   90.00
#
_symmetry.space_group_name_H-M   'P 1'
#
loop_
_entity.id
_entity.type
_entity.pdbx_description
1 polymer ?
#
loop_
_entity_poly.entity_id
_entity_poly.type
_entity_poly.pdbx_seq_one_letter_code
_entity_poly.pdbx_strand_id
1 'polypeptide(L)'
;MSSETTVAQRLFTDKEIKDLNGKVQCLQRLANHPRCKIPELRLTYTNLLTCMSNLDADSRKPYTKDGRQDVELGFKTMAILEDTLIRVVLGGETVSNVLIRNMSILQQTGDSYSSQ
;
A
#
# COMPACT_ATOMS: atom_id res chain seq x y z
N MET A 1 27.69 35.32 10.30
CA MET A 1 26.26 35.11 10.00
C MET A 1 26.03 33.61 9.98
N SER A 2 25.32 33.10 10.98
CA SER A 2 25.06 31.66 11.10
C SER A 2 23.92 31.30 10.15
N SER A 3 24.22 30.53 9.11
CA SER A 3 23.21 29.98 8.21
C SER A 3 22.39 28.94 8.99
N GLU A 4 21.23 29.35 9.51
CA GLU A 4 20.21 28.42 9.98
C GLU A 4 19.82 27.54 8.80
N THR A 5 20.30 26.29 8.83
CA THR A 5 19.91 25.28 7.85
C THR A 5 18.52 24.82 8.28
N THR A 6 17.47 25.47 7.78
CA THR A 6 16.09 25.04 8.00
C THR A 6 15.97 23.60 7.49
N VAL A 7 15.88 22.63 8.40
CA VAL A 7 15.70 21.23 8.02
C VAL A 7 14.35 21.14 7.32
N ALA A 8 14.36 20.93 6.01
CA ALA A 8 13.14 20.81 5.24
C ALA A 8 12.30 19.67 5.83
N GLN A 9 11.06 19.98 6.20
CA GLN A 9 10.13 19.00 6.74
C GLN A 9 9.99 17.85 5.74
N ARG A 10 10.21 16.62 6.19
CA ARG A 10 10.13 15.42 5.35
C ARG A 10 8.68 15.01 5.17
N LEU A 11 8.37 14.48 3.98
CA LEU A 11 7.03 13.99 3.66
C LEU A 11 6.66 12.72 4.45
N PHE A 12 7.67 11.90 4.74
CA PHE A 12 7.55 10.65 5.49
C PHE A 12 8.21 10.76 6.85
N THR A 13 7.66 10.04 7.82
CA THR A 13 8.32 9.74 9.08
C THR A 13 9.35 8.61 8.90
N ASP A 14 10.36 8.56 9.77
CA ASP A 14 11.35 7.46 9.73
C ASP A 14 10.72 6.08 9.93
N LYS A 15 9.61 6.02 10.70
CA LYS A 15 8.83 4.79 10.89
C LYS A 15 8.19 4.33 9.58
N GLU A 16 7.56 5.22 8.84
CA GLU A 16 6.93 4.89 7.55
C GLU A 16 7.95 4.39 6.52
N ILE A 17 9.14 4.99 6.49
CA ILE A 17 10.24 4.54 5.63
C ILE A 17 10.68 3.12 6.02
N LYS A 18 10.87 2.88 7.33
CA LYS A 18 11.24 1.56 7.84
C LYS A 18 10.18 0.50 7.51
N ASP A 19 8.90 0.83 7.72
CA ASP A 19 7.79 -0.06 7.46
C ASP A 19 7.66 -0.38 5.96
N LEU A 20 7.79 0.62 5.09
CA LEU A 20 7.80 0.44 3.63
C LEU A 20 8.93 -0.48 3.19
N ASN A 21 10.15 -0.24 3.68
CA ASN A 21 11.31 -1.07 3.37
C ASN A 21 11.12 -2.53 3.83
N GLY A 22 10.56 -2.73 5.03
CA GLY A 22 10.21 -4.05 5.52
C GLY A 22 9.20 -4.76 4.63
N LYS A 23 8.17 -4.05 4.17
CA LYS A 23 7.14 -4.61 3.28
C LYS A 23 7.68 -4.99 1.90
N VAL A 24 8.57 -4.17 1.32
CA VAL A 24 9.24 -4.49 0.05
C VAL A 24 10.02 -5.81 0.16
N GLN A 25 10.78 -5.99 1.25
CA GLN A 25 11.51 -7.24 1.50
C GLN A 25 10.57 -8.44 1.67
N CYS A 26 9.45 -8.27 2.38
CA CYS A 26 8.44 -9.31 2.52
C CYS A 26 7.81 -9.69 1.17
N LEU A 27 7.48 -8.71 0.31
CA LEU A 27 6.91 -8.96 -1.01
C LEU A 27 7.88 -9.76 -1.90
N GLN A 28 9.16 -9.41 -1.88
CA GLN A 28 10.21 -10.16 -2.61
C GLN A 28 10.29 -11.62 -2.17
N ARG A 29 10.12 -11.90 -0.86
CA ARG A 29 10.05 -13.28 -0.36
C ARG A 29 8.78 -13.98 -0.83
N LEU A 30 7.64 -13.28 -0.79
CA LEU A 30 6.34 -13.81 -1.21
C LEU A 30 6.32 -14.19 -2.69
N ALA A 31 7.04 -13.46 -3.54
CA ALA A 31 7.12 -13.69 -4.98
C ALA A 31 7.64 -15.09 -5.35
N ASN A 32 8.41 -15.73 -4.47
CA ASN A 32 8.90 -17.10 -4.67
C ASN A 32 7.86 -18.17 -4.34
N HIS A 33 6.76 -17.82 -3.67
CA HIS A 33 5.73 -18.77 -3.30
C HIS A 33 4.95 -19.26 -4.53
N PRO A 34 4.66 -20.57 -4.69
CA PRO A 34 3.96 -21.11 -5.86
C PRO A 34 2.62 -20.43 -6.14
N ARG A 35 1.84 -20.14 -5.08
CA ARG A 35 0.55 -19.45 -5.20
C ARG A 35 0.67 -17.99 -5.62
N CYS A 36 1.84 -17.37 -5.51
CA CYS A 36 2.05 -16.01 -6.04
C CYS A 36 2.14 -15.97 -7.57
N LYS A 37 2.31 -17.14 -8.22
CA LYS A 37 2.46 -17.27 -9.68
C LYS A 37 1.14 -17.53 -10.40
N ILE A 38 0.01 -17.60 -9.68
CA ILE A 38 -1.30 -17.80 -10.31
C ILE A 38 -1.68 -16.57 -11.15
N PRO A 39 -2.24 -16.74 -12.37
CA PRO A 39 -2.54 -15.62 -13.26
C PRO A 39 -3.45 -14.56 -12.65
N GLU A 40 -4.40 -14.97 -11.80
CA GLU A 40 -5.41 -14.12 -11.17
C GLU A 40 -4.80 -13.10 -10.21
N LEU A 41 -3.61 -13.38 -9.64
CA LEU A 41 -2.91 -12.46 -8.75
C LEU A 41 -1.98 -11.49 -9.47
N ARG A 42 -1.75 -11.67 -10.78
CA ARG A 42 -0.77 -10.87 -11.52
C ARG A 42 -1.06 -9.37 -11.41
N LEU A 43 -2.33 -8.97 -11.54
CA LEU A 43 -2.72 -7.57 -11.46
C LEU A 43 -2.51 -7.01 -10.05
N THR A 44 -2.93 -7.73 -9.01
CA THR A 44 -2.75 -7.34 -7.61
C THR A 44 -1.27 -7.17 -7.27
N TYR A 45 -0.43 -8.12 -7.70
CA TYR A 45 1.01 -8.06 -7.48
C TYR A 45 1.65 -6.85 -8.18
N THR A 46 1.34 -6.63 -9.47
CA THR A 46 1.85 -5.47 -10.22
C THR A 46 1.40 -4.16 -9.59
N ASN A 47 0.14 -4.05 -9.17
CA ASN A 47 -0.37 -2.85 -8.52
C ASN A 47 0.31 -2.60 -7.17
N LEU A 48 0.59 -3.65 -6.38
CA LEU A 48 1.29 -3.50 -5.12
C LEU A 48 2.73 -3.00 -5.35
N LEU A 49 3.44 -3.59 -6.32
CA LEU A 49 4.81 -3.21 -6.66
C LEU A 49 4.87 -1.75 -7.14
N THR A 50 3.94 -1.34 -8.00
CA THR A 50 3.82 0.05 -8.46
C THR A 50 3.53 1.00 -7.30
N CYS A 51 2.60 0.65 -6.41
CA CYS A 51 2.26 1.45 -5.24
C CYS A 51 3.48 1.64 -4.31
N MET A 52 4.21 0.56 -4.01
CA MET A 52 5.43 0.62 -3.20
C MET A 52 6.53 1.47 -3.86
N SER A 53 6.70 1.35 -5.18
CA SER A 53 7.70 2.13 -5.93
C SER A 53 7.37 3.63 -5.94
N ASN A 54 6.08 3.98 -6.05
CA ASN A 54 5.64 5.38 -5.97
C ASN A 54 5.87 5.94 -4.56
N LEU A 55 5.53 5.20 -3.51
CA LEU A 55 5.79 5.61 -2.12
C LEU A 55 7.29 5.77 -1.85
N ASP A 56 8.14 4.90 -2.38
CA ASP A 56 9.59 5.06 -2.28
C ASP A 56 10.07 6.34 -2.98
N ALA A 57 9.54 6.63 -4.17
CA ALA A 57 9.84 7.88 -4.88
C ALA A 57 9.39 9.11 -4.10
N ASP A 58 8.23 9.06 -3.47
CA ASP A 58 7.68 10.13 -2.65
C ASP A 58 8.47 10.34 -1.36
N SER A 59 9.10 9.30 -0.81
CA SER A 59 9.91 9.40 0.43
C SER A 59 11.06 10.42 0.36
N ARG A 60 11.50 10.75 -0.85
CA ARG A 60 12.57 11.70 -1.13
C ARG A 60 12.08 13.13 -1.35
N LYS A 61 10.76 13.35 -1.43
CA LYS A 61 10.16 14.67 -1.69
C LYS A 61 10.07 15.49 -0.39
N PRO A 62 10.18 16.83 -0.49
CA PRO A 62 9.87 17.71 0.63
C PRO A 62 8.37 17.60 0.98
N TYR A 63 8.04 17.90 2.24
CA TYR A 63 6.65 17.90 2.69
C TYR A 63 5.80 18.92 1.92
N THR A 64 4.65 18.45 1.41
CA THR A 64 3.52 19.29 1.01
C THR A 64 2.25 18.66 1.58
N LYS A 65 1.21 19.48 1.79
CA LYS A 65 -0.08 18.98 2.29
C LYS A 65 -0.69 17.95 1.33
N ASP A 66 -0.68 18.26 0.04
CA ASP A 66 -1.23 17.38 -1.00
C ASP A 66 -0.40 16.09 -1.10
N GLY A 67 0.93 16.20 -1.09
CA GLY A 67 1.80 15.03 -1.06
C GLY A 67 1.55 14.16 0.17
N ARG A 68 1.24 14.74 1.34
CA ARG A 68 0.92 13.98 2.55
C ARG A 68 -0.39 13.20 2.39
N GLN A 69 -1.39 13.79 1.75
CA GLN A 69 -2.65 13.12 1.42
C GLN A 69 -2.44 11.98 0.42
N ASP A 70 -1.60 12.20 -0.61
CA ASP A 70 -1.25 11.17 -1.59
C ASP A 70 -0.53 9.98 -0.94
N VAL A 71 0.40 10.24 -0.01
CA VAL A 71 1.11 9.20 0.75
C VAL A 71 0.15 8.40 1.63
N GLU A 72 -0.77 9.07 2.34
CA GLU A 72 -1.79 8.39 3.15
C GLU A 72 -2.72 7.51 2.31
N LEU A 73 -3.13 8.00 1.13
CA LEU A 73 -3.89 7.21 0.18
C LEU A 73 -3.08 6.01 -0.31
N GLY A 74 -1.81 6.22 -0.66
CA GLY A 74 -0.90 5.17 -1.08
C GLY A 74 -0.73 4.08 -0.01
N PHE A 75 -0.55 4.43 1.26
CA PHE A 75 -0.48 3.46 2.35
C PHE A 75 -1.78 2.65 2.52
N LYS A 76 -2.95 3.29 2.36
CA LYS A 76 -4.26 2.60 2.39
C LYS A 76 -4.41 1.64 1.21
N THR A 77 -4.07 2.07 0.00
CA THR A 77 -4.10 1.23 -1.20
C THR A 77 -3.15 0.04 -1.07
N MET A 78 -1.92 0.27 -0.60
CA MET A 78 -0.94 -0.77 -0.33
C MET A 78 -1.47 -1.81 0.66
N ALA A 79 -2.12 -1.39 1.74
CA ALA A 79 -2.68 -2.30 2.75
C ALA A 79 -3.76 -3.24 2.17
N ILE A 80 -4.63 -2.74 1.29
CA ILE A 80 -5.69 -3.55 0.64
C ILE A 80 -5.07 -4.59 -0.31
N LEU A 81 -4.08 -4.17 -1.11
CA LEU A 81 -3.39 -5.04 -2.05
C LEU A 81 -2.56 -6.11 -1.33
N GLU A 82 -1.90 -5.73 -0.23
CA GLU A 82 -1.14 -6.62 0.64
C GLU A 82 -2.04 -7.66 1.32
N ASP A 83 -3.16 -7.25 1.92
CA ASP A 83 -4.13 -8.18 2.53
C ASP A 83 -4.64 -9.21 1.51
N THR A 84 -4.92 -8.74 0.28
CA THR A 84 -5.33 -9.63 -0.81
C THR A 84 -4.28 -10.67 -1.14
N LEU A 85 -3.02 -10.26 -1.28
CA LEU A 85 -1.92 -11.19 -1.54
C LEU A 85 -1.72 -12.17 -0.38
N ILE A 86 -1.71 -11.70 0.86
CA ILE A 86 -1.51 -12.55 2.04
C ILE A 86 -2.61 -13.62 2.13
N ARG A 87 -3.89 -13.23 1.97
CA ARG A 87 -5.03 -14.17 2.04
C ARG A 87 -4.97 -15.25 0.97
N VAL A 88 -4.64 -14.89 -0.26
CA VAL A 88 -4.62 -15.84 -1.37
C VAL A 88 -3.35 -16.70 -1.34
N VAL A 89 -2.20 -16.10 -1.07
CA VAL A 89 -0.90 -16.77 -1.13
C VAL A 89 -0.66 -17.61 0.11
N LEU A 90 -0.88 -17.05 1.31
CA LEU A 90 -0.62 -17.72 2.59
C LEU A 90 -1.90 -18.30 3.22
N GLY A 91 -3.01 -17.57 3.14
CA GLY A 91 -4.29 -17.98 3.73
C GLY A 91 -5.05 -19.04 2.94
N GLY A 92 -4.61 -19.36 1.73
CA GLY A 92 -5.24 -20.41 0.92
C GLY A 92 -6.54 -19.99 0.23
N GLU A 93 -6.99 -18.74 0.38
CA GLU A 93 -8.22 -18.23 -0.22
C GLU A 93 -8.14 -18.16 -1.75
N THR A 94 -9.29 -18.11 -2.42
CA THR A 94 -9.38 -17.80 -3.85
C THR A 94 -9.41 -16.28 -4.05
N VAL A 95 -8.92 -15.80 -5.20
CA VAL A 95 -8.98 -14.37 -5.53
C VAL A 95 -10.43 -13.87 -5.52
N SER A 96 -11.37 -14.65 -6.05
CA SER A 96 -12.80 -14.31 -6.06
C SER A 96 -13.38 -14.11 -4.66
N ASN A 97 -13.04 -14.96 -3.68
CA ASN A 97 -13.54 -14.83 -2.32
C ASN A 97 -13.07 -13.51 -1.68
N VAL A 98 -11.80 -13.15 -1.92
CA VAL A 98 -11.24 -11.91 -1.40
C VAL A 98 -11.86 -10.68 -2.09
N LEU A 99 -12.09 -10.74 -3.41
CA LEU A 99 -12.76 -9.65 -4.13
C LEU A 99 -14.19 -9.44 -3.68
N ILE A 100 -14.96 -10.51 -3.45
CA ILE A 100 -16.33 -10.42 -2.90
C ILE A 100 -16.31 -9.74 -1.53
N ARG A 101 -15.37 -10.13 -0.66
CA ARG A 101 -15.17 -9.51 0.65
C ARG A 101 -14.82 -8.03 0.54
N ASN A 102 -13.87 -7.67 -0.34
CA ASN A 102 -13.47 -6.28 -0.49
C ASN A 102 -14.60 -5.42 -1.08
N MET A 103 -15.41 -5.97 -1.99
CA MET A 103 -16.62 -5.30 -2.51
C MET A 103 -17.69 -5.11 -1.44
N SER A 104 -17.92 -6.10 -0.56
CA SER A 104 -18.92 -5.96 0.51
C SER A 104 -18.53 -4.93 1.56
N ILE A 105 -17.23 -4.77 1.84
CA ILE A 105 -16.70 -3.69 2.69
C ILE A 105 -16.97 -2.33 2.04
N LEU A 106 -16.73 -2.19 0.73
CA LEU A 106 -16.98 -0.93 0.02
C LEU A 106 -18.47 -0.55 -0.05
N GLN A 107 -19.36 -1.53 -0.21
CA GLN A 107 -20.81 -1.32 -0.19
C GLN A 107 -21.29 -0.83 1.19
N GLN A 108 -20.81 -1.45 2.28
CA GLN A 108 -21.14 -1.00 3.64
C GLN A 108 -20.64 0.42 3.94
N THR A 109 -19.49 0.81 3.38
CA THR A 109 -19.01 2.20 3.52
C THR A 109 -19.78 3.21 2.67
N GLY A 110 -20.39 2.80 1.54
CA GLY A 110 -21.22 3.68 0.70
C GLY A 110 -22.60 3.97 1.30
N ASP A 111 -23.21 2.98 1.95
CA ASP A 111 -24.51 3.12 2.61
C ASP A 111 -24.44 4.04 3.84
N SER A 112 -23.27 4.16 4.46
CA SER A 112 -23.05 5.02 5.64
C SER A 112 -23.01 6.53 5.32
N TYR A 113 -22.89 6.92 4.04
CA TYR A 113 -22.89 8.32 3.60
C TYR A 113 -24.18 8.76 2.91
N SER A 114 -25.14 7.85 2.68
CA SER A 114 -26.44 8.16 2.08
C SER A 114 -27.55 8.38 3.13
N SER A 115 -27.17 8.56 4.39
CA SER A 115 -28.09 8.83 5.50
C SER A 115 -27.49 9.87 6.45
N GLN A 116 -27.21 11.07 5.94
CA GLN A 116 -27.19 12.32 6.70
C GLN A 116 -27.71 13.47 5.86
#